data_AF-A0A953XJN0-F1
#
_entry.id   AF-A0A953XJN0-F1
#
_cell.length_a   1.000
_cell.length_b   1.000
_cell.length_c   1.000
_cell.angle_alpha   90.00
_cell.angle_beta   90.00
_cell.angle_gamma   90.00
#
_symmetry.space_group_name_H-M   'P 1'
#
loop_
_entity.id
_entity.type
_entity.pdbx_description
1 polymer ?
#
loop_
_entity_poly.entity_id
_entity_poly.type
_entity_poly.pdbx_seq_one_letter_code
_entity_poly.pdbx_strand_id
1 'polypeptide(L)' 'MKRLPQTPSWLPITLHLAHGLIAGGVGYMAAYAAVIYTHTEPGSMRSSIAILSSAGLIVFEIAFFAYLILRRRRMR' A
#
# COMPACT_ATOMS: atom_id res chain seq x y z
N MET A 1 -29.88 -9.98 -30.12
CA MET A 1 -28.88 -10.08 -29.04
C MET A 1 -29.16 -8.98 -28.01
N LYS A 2 -29.71 -9.32 -26.84
CA LYS A 2 -29.98 -8.36 -25.76
C LYS A 2 -28.64 -7.94 -25.14
N ARG A 3 -28.23 -6.69 -25.30
CA ARG A 3 -27.07 -6.14 -24.58
C ARG A 3 -27.43 -6.10 -23.10
N LEU A 4 -26.72 -6.86 -22.27
CA LEU A 4 -26.85 -6.74 -20.82
C LEU A 4 -26.49 -5.30 -20.44
N PRO A 5 -27.26 -4.64 -19.55
CA PRO A 5 -26.87 -3.34 -19.04
C PRO A 5 -25.56 -3.51 -18.27
N GLN A 6 -24.48 -2.96 -18.82
CA GLN A 6 -23.21 -2.83 -18.11
C GLN A 6 -23.41 -1.75 -17.04
N THR A 7 -23.87 -2.15 -15.86
CA THR A 7 -23.80 -1.27 -14.70
C THR A 7 -22.33 -0.90 -14.47
N PRO A 8 -22.00 0.39 -14.31
CA PRO A 8 -20.64 0.79 -14.02
C PRO A 8 -20.21 0.12 -12.72
N SER A 9 -19.19 -0.74 -12.80
CA SER A 9 -18.63 -1.40 -11.63
C SER A 9 -17.84 -0.38 -10.84
N TRP A 10 -18.23 -0.12 -9.59
CA TRP A 10 -17.49 0.73 -8.64
C TRP A 10 -16.21 0.06 -8.11
N LEU A 11 -16.05 -1.24 -8.38
CA LEU A 11 -14.92 -2.07 -7.92
C LEU A 11 -13.54 -1.49 -8.25
N PRO A 12 -13.26 -0.93 -9.44
CA PRO A 12 -11.96 -0.35 -9.75
C PRO A 12 -11.68 0.90 -8.90
N ILE A 13 -12.69 1.73 -8.67
CA ILE A 13 -12.59 2.99 -7.91
C ILE A 13 -12.32 2.68 -6.43
N THR A 14 -13.04 1.71 -5.85
CA THR A 14 -12.83 1.30 -4.46
C THR A 14 -11.47 0.63 -4.25
N LEU A 15 -11.01 -0.19 -5.20
CA LEU A 15 -9.62 -0.71 -5.24
C LEU A 15 -8.59 0.43 -5.23
N HIS A 16 -8.81 1.46 -6.04
CA HIS A 16 -7.87 2.57 -6.19
C HIS A 16 -7.82 3.44 -4.94
N LEU A 17 -8.96 3.72 -4.32
CA LEU A 17 -9.05 4.45 -3.06
C LEU A 17 -8.42 3.67 -1.90
N ALA A 18 -8.68 2.37 -1.81
CA ALA A 18 -8.06 1.51 -0.81
C ALA A 18 -6.53 1.46 -0.99
N HIS A 19 -6.06 1.32 -2.22
CA HIS A 19 -4.64 1.38 -2.54
C HIS A 19 -4.03 2.74 -2.18
N GLY A 20 -4.68 3.85 -2.54
CA GLY A 20 -4.21 5.19 -2.17
C GLY A 20 -4.12 5.40 -0.67
N LEU A 21 -5.07 4.85 0.10
CA LEU A 21 -5.06 4.90 1.56
C LEU A 21 -3.89 4.09 2.14
N ILE A 22 -3.65 2.88 1.63
CA ILE A 22 -2.56 2.01 2.11
C ILE A 22 -1.21 2.61 1.70
N ALA A 23 -1.01 2.98 0.44
CA ALA A 23 0.22 3.61 -0.05
C ALA A 23 0.53 4.92 0.70
N GLY A 24 -0.49 5.75 0.95
CA GLY A 24 -0.35 6.95 1.78
C GLY A 24 0.05 6.64 3.22
N GLY A 25 -0.58 5.63 3.84
CA GLY A 25 -0.23 5.16 5.18
C GLY A 25 1.18 4.59 5.28
N VAL A 26 1.61 3.81 4.27
CA VAL A 26 2.98 3.28 4.15
C VAL A 26 3.99 4.43 4.07
N GLY A 27 3.73 5.42 3.20
CA GLY A 27 4.58 6.60 3.05
C GLY A 27 4.68 7.43 4.32
N TYR A 28 3.56 7.64 5.02
CA TYR A 28 3.52 8.34 6.30
C TYR A 28 4.33 7.60 7.38
N MET A 29 4.17 6.28 7.49
CA MET A 29 4.94 5.47 8.44
C MET A 29 6.44 5.48 8.13
N ALA A 30 6.82 5.37 6.86
CA ALA A 30 8.21 5.44 6.44
C ALA A 30 8.84 6.81 6.76
N ALA A 31 8.13 7.91 6.48
CA ALA A 31 8.57 9.25 6.84
C ALA A 31 8.68 9.43 8.37
N TYR A 32 7.70 8.91 9.12
CA TYR A 32 7.71 8.94 10.58
C TYR A 32 8.89 8.16 11.17
N ALA A 33 9.17 6.95 10.65
CA ALA A 33 10.32 6.15 11.04
C ALA A 33 11.64 6.86 10.71
N ALA A 34 11.74 7.49 9.54
CA ALA A 34 12.90 8.28 9.17
C ALA A 34 13.12 9.44 10.14
N VAL A 35 12.08 10.20 10.51
CA VAL A 35 12.15 11.29 11.48
C VAL A 35 12.59 10.80 12.86
N ILE A 36 11.98 9.73 13.38
CA ILE A 36 12.37 9.17 14.69
C ILE A 36 13.84 8.77 14.69
N TYR A 37 14.26 8.05 13.64
CA TYR A 37 15.62 7.54 13.54
C TYR A 37 16.66 8.65 13.44
N THR A 38 16.36 9.72 12.69
CA THR A 38 17.32 10.78 12.41
C THR A 38 17.31 11.92 13.43
N HIS A 39 16.18 12.19 14.09
CA HIS A 39 16.02 13.42 14.90
C HIS A 39 15.65 13.17 16.36
N THR A 40 15.07 12.01 16.72
CA THR A 40 14.51 11.83 18.06
C THR A 40 15.35 10.88 18.91
N GLU A 41 15.59 9.65 18.44
CA GLU A 41 16.30 8.63 19.23
C GLU A 41 16.97 7.58 18.32
N PRO A 42 18.11 7.89 17.68
CA PRO A 42 18.81 6.94 16.83
C PRO A 42 19.23 5.69 17.63
N GLY A 43 18.84 4.51 17.14
CA GLY A 43 19.21 3.23 17.76
C GLY A 43 18.33 2.81 18.95
N SER A 44 17.30 3.56 19.32
CA SER A 44 16.35 3.11 20.35
C SER A 44 15.46 1.98 19.84
N MET A 45 14.91 1.19 20.75
CA MET A 45 13.97 0.11 20.42
C MET A 45 12.73 0.63 19.70
N ARG A 46 12.27 1.86 20.03
CA ARG A 46 11.15 2.52 19.33
C ARG A 46 11.50 2.85 17.88
N SER A 47 12.71 3.39 17.63
CA SER A 47 13.19 3.66 16.27
C SER A 47 13.29 2.37 15.43
N SER A 48 13.76 1.29 16.04
CA SER A 48 13.89 -0.02 15.39
C SER A 48 12.52 -0.61 15.01
N ILE A 49 11.53 -0.54 15.92
CA ILE A 49 10.16 -1.00 15.65
C ILE A 49 9.53 -0.16 14.53
N ALA A 50 9.72 1.17 14.53
CA ALA A 50 9.18 2.03 13.49
C ALA A 50 9.78 1.72 12.11
N ILE A 51 11.10 1.49 12.04
CA ILE A 51 11.79 1.12 10.79
C ILE A 51 11.31 -0.25 10.29
N LEU A 52 11.28 -1.26 11.15
CA LEU A 52 10.85 -2.60 10.79
C LEU A 52 9.38 -2.62 10.32
N SER A 53 8.51 -1.90 11.01
CA SER A 53 7.09 -1.77 10.64
C SER A 53 6.93 -1.09 9.27
N SER A 54 7.72 -0.04 9.02
CA SER A 54 7.71 0.67 7.74
C SER A 54 8.24 -0.21 6.60
N ALA A 55 9.33 -0.95 6.83
CA ALA A 55 9.87 -1.89 5.85
C ALA A 55 8.87 -3.01 5.51
N GLY A 56 8.20 -3.58 6.53
CA GLY A 56 7.16 -4.58 6.33
C GLY A 56 5.98 -4.05 5.50
N LEU A 57 5.54 -2.83 5.77
CA LEU A 57 4.48 -2.14 5.01
C LEU A 57 4.88 -1.92 3.54
N ILE A 58 6.12 -1.51 3.27
CA ILE A 58 6.64 -1.35 1.90
C ILE A 58 6.64 -2.68 1.15
N VAL A 59 7.12 -3.76 1.78
CA VAL A 59 7.14 -5.09 1.17
C VAL A 59 5.73 -5.58 0.87
N PHE A 60 4.80 -5.38 1.81
CA PHE A 60 3.39 -5.71 1.61
C PHE A 60 2.81 -4.96 0.41
N GLU A 61 3.09 -3.66 0.28
CA GLU A 61 2.56 -2.84 -0.82
C GLU A 61 3.09 -3.27 -2.18
N ILE A 62 4.39 -3.59 -2.28
CA ILE A 62 4.99 -4.12 -3.50
C ILE A 62 4.35 -5.47 -3.87
N ALA A 63 4.14 -6.36 -2.90
CA ALA A 63 3.50 -7.65 -3.11
C ALA A 63 2.04 -7.50 -3.56
N PHE A 64 1.28 -6.59 -2.94
CA PHE A 64 -0.09 -6.28 -3.31
C PHE A 64 -0.17 -5.73 -4.75
N PHE A 65 0.71 -4.79 -5.10
CA PHE A 65 0.78 -4.26 -6.46
C PHE A 65 1.14 -5.34 -7.49
N ALA A 66 2.12 -6.20 -7.20
CA ALA A 66 2.47 -7.33 -8.05
C ALA A 66 1.29 -8.30 -8.24
N TYR A 67 0.53 -8.59 -7.17
CA TYR A 67 -0.68 -9.39 -7.23
C TYR A 67 -1.74 -8.76 -8.14
N LEU A 68 -1.99 -7.44 -8.03
CA LEU A 68 -2.95 -6.74 -8.90
C LEU A 68 -2.54 -6.81 -10.38
N ILE A 69 -1.25 -6.65 -10.69
CA ILE A 69 -0.72 -6.80 -12.04
C ILE A 69 -0.92 -8.23 -12.56
N LEU A 70 -0.55 -9.24 -11.78
CA LEU A 70 -0.66 -10.64 -12.18
C LEU A 70 -2.13 -11.03 -12.40
N ARG A 71 -3.04 -10.58 -11.51
CA ARG A 71 -4.49 -10.77 -11.65
C ARG A 71 -5.02 -10.14 -12.94
N ARG A 72 -4.58 -8.92 -13.28
CA ARG A 72 -4.97 -8.24 -14.52
C ARG A 72 -4.50 -9.01 -15.76
N ARG A 73 -3.30 -9.62 -15.73
CA ARG A 73 -2.78 -10.43 -16.84
C ARG A 73 -3.54 -11.74 -17.03
N ARG A 74 -4.00 -12.39 -15.95
CA ARG A 74 -4.80 -13.65 -16.03
C ARG A 74 -6.23 -13.46 -16.55
N MET A 75 -6.78 -12.25 -16.41
CA MET A 75 -8.15 -11.92 -16.83
C MET A 75 -8.21 -11.36 -18.27
N ARG A 76 -7.07 -11.19 -18.92
CA ARG A 76 -6.93 -10.83 -20.34
C ARG A 76 -6.61 -12.08 -21.14
#